data_AF-A0A3L7WAK4-F1
#
_entry.id   AF-A0A3L7WAK4-F1
#
_cell.length_a   1.000
_cell.length_b   1.000
_cell.length_c   1.000
_cell.angle_alpha   90.00
_cell.angle_beta   90.00
_cell.angle_gamma   90.00
#
_symmetry.space_group_name_H-M   'P 1'
#
loop_
_entity.id
_entity.type
_entity.pdbx_description
1 polymer ?
#
loop_
_entity_poly.entity_id
_entity_poly.type
_entity_poly.pdbx_seq_one_letter_code
_entity_poly.pdbx_strand_id
1 'polypeptide(L)'
;MTSDPIQLLIEQLEEERAHLRLVLEQVPGGAIAQRPAGGAWSIIENVRHLLFAEQLHLVRPFDKQLEWSPLGYDPDGMQEARKLPPITTTPSLEDVLTAWDEIHPATIALLERTEADVAQAALERNLKHLRAHLKVIERLARNAES
;
A
#
# COMPACT_ATOMS: atom_id res chain seq x y z
N MET A 1 -14.26 25.84 -15.27
CA MET A 1 -13.04 25.82 -14.46
C MET A 1 -12.46 24.43 -14.63
N THR A 2 -11.26 24.30 -15.20
CA THR A 2 -10.54 23.03 -15.27
C THR A 2 -9.96 22.76 -13.90
N SER A 3 -10.29 21.62 -13.28
CA SER A 3 -9.67 21.20 -12.02
C SER A 3 -8.16 21.12 -12.17
N ASP A 4 -7.44 21.50 -11.11
CA ASP A 4 -5.99 21.32 -11.04
C ASP A 4 -5.64 19.83 -11.23
N PRO A 5 -4.75 19.47 -12.19
CA PRO A 5 -4.37 18.08 -12.43
C PRO A 5 -3.85 17.36 -11.17
N ILE A 6 -3.18 18.07 -10.25
CA ILE A 6 -2.70 17.47 -8.99
C ILE A 6 -3.90 17.13 -8.09
N GLN A 7 -4.84 18.06 -7.94
CA GLN A 7 -6.04 17.83 -7.14
C GLN A 7 -6.85 16.64 -7.65
N LEU A 8 -7.00 16.52 -8.98
CA LEU A 8 -7.68 15.39 -9.61
C LEU A 8 -6.98 14.05 -9.31
N LEU A 9 -5.64 14.03 -9.26
CA LEU A 9 -4.87 12.83 -8.93
C LEU A 9 -4.99 12.45 -7.46
N ILE A 10 -5.06 13.43 -6.55
CA ILE A 10 -5.31 13.19 -5.13
C ILE A 10 -6.71 12.60 -4.93
N GLU A 11 -7.73 13.18 -5.57
CA GLU A 11 -9.11 12.65 -5.53
C GLU A 11 -9.17 11.20 -6.00
N GLN A 12 -8.52 10.88 -7.13
CA GLN A 12 -8.44 9.50 -7.61
C GLN A 12 -7.69 8.58 -6.65
N LEU A 13 -6.62 9.05 -6.00
CA LEU A 13 -5.89 8.26 -5.02
C LEU A 13 -6.78 7.89 -3.83
N GLU A 14 -7.56 8.85 -3.32
CA GLU A 14 -8.47 8.64 -2.20
C GLU A 14 -9.64 7.72 -2.57
N GLU A 15 -10.19 7.86 -3.79
CA GLU A 15 -11.21 6.95 -4.31
C GLU A 15 -10.71 5.49 -4.36
N GLU A 16 -9.49 5.26 -4.83
CA GLU A 16 -8.89 3.93 -4.91
C GLU A 16 -8.54 3.37 -3.52
N ARG A 17 -8.13 4.23 -2.56
CA ARG A 17 -7.94 3.82 -1.15
C ARG A 17 -9.26 3.42 -0.51
N ALA A 18 -10.33 4.18 -0.74
CA ALA A 18 -11.65 3.85 -0.24
C ALA A 18 -12.18 2.54 -0.85
N HIS A 19 -12.01 2.35 -2.16
CA HIS A 19 -12.39 1.11 -2.83
C HIS A 19 -11.61 -0.09 -2.30
N LEU A 20 -10.30 0.05 -2.07
CA LEU A 20 -9.49 -0.99 -1.44
C LEU A 20 -10.08 -1.41 -0.08
N ARG A 21 -10.52 -0.47 0.76
CA ARG A 21 -11.15 -0.80 2.05
C ARG A 21 -12.43 -1.61 1.90
N LEU A 22 -13.30 -1.19 0.99
CA LEU A 22 -14.56 -1.90 0.72
C LEU A 22 -14.31 -3.34 0.24
N VAL A 23 -13.25 -3.56 -0.55
CA VAL A 23 -12.85 -4.91 -0.96
C VAL A 23 -12.35 -5.70 0.25
N LEU A 24 -11.50 -5.12 1.10
CA LEU A 24 -10.92 -5.78 2.27
C LEU A 24 -11.96 -6.16 3.33
N GLU A 25 -12.99 -5.34 3.53
CA GLU A 25 -14.09 -5.60 4.46
C GLU A 25 -14.91 -6.86 4.12
N GLN A 26 -14.91 -7.27 2.85
CA GLN A 26 -15.63 -8.45 2.38
C GLN A 26 -14.81 -9.74 2.50
N VAL A 27 -13.52 -9.65 2.77
CA VAL A 27 -12.64 -10.82 2.81
C VAL A 27 -12.73 -11.52 4.17
N PRO A 28 -12.94 -12.85 4.21
CA PRO A 28 -12.86 -13.60 5.45
C PRO A 28 -11.49 -13.44 6.12
N GLY A 29 -11.45 -13.18 7.42
CA GLY A 29 -10.20 -12.89 8.14
C GLY A 29 -9.12 -13.96 7.99
N GLY A 30 -9.50 -15.25 7.88
CA GLY A 30 -8.56 -16.35 7.63
C GLY A 30 -7.87 -16.31 6.25
N ALA A 31 -8.50 -15.69 5.25
CA ALA A 31 -7.98 -15.60 3.90
C ALA A 31 -7.01 -14.42 3.70
N ILE A 32 -7.07 -13.39 4.54
CA ILE A 32 -6.23 -12.19 4.44
C ILE A 32 -4.72 -12.51 4.45
N ALA A 33 -4.31 -13.43 5.33
CA ALA A 33 -2.92 -13.83 5.48
C ALA A 33 -2.52 -15.04 4.61
N GLN A 34 -3.51 -15.74 4.02
CA GLN A 34 -3.26 -16.97 3.28
C GLN A 34 -2.62 -16.67 1.92
N ARG A 35 -1.46 -17.27 1.66
CA ARG A 35 -0.85 -17.26 0.33
C ARG A 35 -1.53 -18.29 -0.59
N PRO A 36 -1.79 -17.95 -1.86
CA PRO A 36 -2.20 -18.94 -2.85
C PRO A 36 -1.09 -19.96 -3.13
N ALA A 37 -1.46 -21.17 -3.56
CA ALA A 37 -0.54 -22.29 -3.81
C ALA A 37 0.58 -21.99 -4.84
N GLY A 38 0.40 -20.99 -5.70
CA GLY A 38 1.40 -20.55 -6.68
C GLY A 38 2.54 -19.70 -6.12
N GLY A 39 2.62 -19.50 -4.80
CA GLY A 39 3.66 -18.68 -4.16
C GLY A 39 3.53 -17.18 -4.41
N ALA A 40 2.40 -16.73 -4.95
CA ALA A 40 2.10 -15.30 -5.04
C ALA A 40 1.81 -14.73 -3.63
N TRP A 41 1.90 -13.41 -3.51
CA TRP A 41 1.66 -12.71 -2.24
C TRP A 41 0.21 -12.86 -1.76
N SER A 42 0.04 -12.91 -0.45
CA SER A 42 -1.27 -12.83 0.22
C SER A 42 -1.83 -11.41 0.15
N ILE A 43 -3.07 -11.23 0.59
CA ILE A 43 -3.73 -9.91 0.58
C ILE A 43 -2.98 -8.94 1.50
N ILE A 44 -2.68 -9.34 2.73
CA ILE A 44 -1.98 -8.47 3.69
C ILE A 44 -0.58 -8.07 3.20
N GLU A 45 0.11 -8.94 2.47
CA GLU A 45 1.40 -8.62 1.87
C GLU A 45 1.31 -7.56 0.78
N ASN A 46 0.27 -7.64 -0.06
CA ASN A 46 -0.02 -6.59 -1.04
C ASN A 46 -0.36 -5.27 -0.35
N VAL A 47 -1.18 -5.28 0.71
CA VAL A 47 -1.54 -4.05 1.44
C VAL A 47 -0.31 -3.42 2.14
N ARG A 48 0.53 -4.22 2.79
CA ARG A 48 1.79 -3.75 3.38
C ARG A 48 2.68 -3.11 2.32
N HIS A 49 2.84 -3.79 1.18
CA HIS A 49 3.63 -3.30 0.07
C HIS A 49 3.10 -1.97 -0.49
N LEU A 50 1.77 -1.77 -0.49
CA LEU A 50 1.17 -0.52 -0.92
C LEU A 50 1.50 0.66 0.01
N LEU A 51 1.47 0.45 1.33
CA LEU A 51 1.92 1.47 2.28
C LEU A 51 3.39 1.85 2.03
N PHE A 52 4.25 0.86 1.80
CA PHE A 52 5.64 1.12 1.42
C PHE A 52 5.77 1.90 0.12
N ALA A 53 5.01 1.50 -0.91
CA ALA A 53 5.03 2.14 -2.21
C ALA A 53 4.62 3.62 -2.09
N GLU A 54 3.62 3.93 -1.27
CA GLU A 54 3.22 5.31 -0.99
C GLU A 54 4.36 6.11 -0.35
N GLN A 55 4.96 5.58 0.71
CA GLN A 55 6.08 6.23 1.39
C GLN A 55 7.29 6.39 0.46
N LEU A 56 7.54 5.45 -0.46
CA LEU A 56 8.66 5.51 -1.40
C LEU A 56 8.40 6.48 -2.56
N HIS A 57 7.17 6.49 -3.07
CA HIS A 57 6.82 7.25 -4.27
C HIS A 57 6.51 8.70 -3.97
N LEU A 58 5.90 8.97 -2.81
CA LEU A 58 5.37 10.29 -2.44
C LEU A 58 6.21 10.98 -1.35
N VAL A 59 7.10 10.26 -0.64
CA VAL A 59 7.97 10.81 0.41
C VAL A 59 9.44 10.35 0.21
N ARG A 60 10.42 11.12 0.68
CA ARG A 60 11.82 10.66 0.90
C ARG A 60 12.43 11.36 2.13
N PRO A 61 13.20 10.67 2.99
CA PRO A 61 13.07 9.28 3.46
C PRO A 61 12.26 9.20 4.76
N PHE A 62 11.79 7.97 5.05
CA PHE A 62 11.09 7.49 6.25
C PHE A 62 11.47 8.15 7.59
N ASP A 63 10.75 9.22 7.99
CA ASP A 63 10.86 9.73 9.36
C ASP A 63 10.15 8.83 10.37
N LYS A 64 9.12 8.08 9.92
CA LYS A 64 8.40 7.11 10.76
C LYS A 64 8.88 5.70 10.47
N GLN A 65 9.62 5.12 11.41
CA GLN A 65 9.93 3.70 11.40
C GLN A 65 8.71 2.91 11.89
N LEU A 66 8.23 1.99 11.06
CA LEU A 66 7.24 1.00 11.47
C LEU A 66 7.96 -0.18 12.14
N GLU A 67 7.34 -0.77 13.15
CA GLU A 67 7.91 -1.94 13.88
C GLU A 67 7.96 -3.22 13.02
N TRP A 68 7.34 -3.18 11.85
CA TRP A 68 7.27 -4.28 10.89
C TRP A 68 7.73 -3.80 9.50
N SER A 69 8.29 -4.71 8.69
CA SER A 69 8.82 -4.31 7.38
C SER A 69 7.70 -3.86 6.45
N PRO A 70 7.73 -2.61 5.96
CA PRO A 70 6.70 -2.10 5.05
C PRO A 70 6.83 -2.74 3.66
N LEU A 71 7.96 -3.36 3.34
CA LEU A 71 8.24 -3.90 2.01
C LEU A 71 7.29 -5.04 1.55
N GLY A 72 6.41 -5.53 2.42
CA GLY A 72 5.45 -6.59 2.11
C GLY A 72 6.09 -7.97 1.96
N TYR A 73 7.34 -8.14 2.40
CA TYR A 73 8.06 -9.40 2.25
C TYR A 73 7.76 -10.39 3.38
N ASP A 74 7.67 -11.67 2.99
CA ASP A 74 7.78 -12.83 3.88
C ASP A 74 9.26 -13.05 4.25
N PRO A 75 9.56 -13.33 5.52
CA PRO A 75 10.91 -13.41 6.07
C PRO A 75 11.89 -14.36 5.38
N ASP A 76 11.48 -15.48 4.77
CA ASP A 76 12.48 -16.53 4.50
C ASP A 76 13.26 -16.39 3.18
N GLY A 77 12.62 -15.95 2.09
CA GLY A 77 13.27 -15.94 0.76
C GLY A 77 13.95 -14.62 0.39
N MET A 78 13.40 -13.48 0.82
CA MET A 78 13.84 -12.14 0.38
C MET A 78 14.65 -11.37 1.43
N GLN A 79 14.56 -11.71 2.73
CA GLN A 79 15.46 -11.12 3.73
C GLN A 79 16.91 -11.55 3.50
N GLU A 80 17.15 -12.84 3.24
CA GLU A 80 18.49 -13.35 2.91
C GLU A 80 19.05 -12.71 1.64
N ALA A 81 18.22 -12.59 0.59
CA ALA A 81 18.66 -12.04 -0.69
C ALA A 81 18.99 -10.53 -0.64
N ARG A 82 18.39 -9.77 0.30
CA ARG A 82 18.53 -8.30 0.38
C ARG A 82 19.16 -7.78 1.69
N LYS A 83 19.61 -8.67 2.59
CA LYS A 83 20.17 -8.32 3.91
C LYS A 83 19.26 -7.40 4.72
N LEU A 84 17.96 -7.65 4.67
CA LEU A 84 16.98 -6.83 5.39
C LEU A 84 17.00 -7.18 6.88
N PRO A 85 16.72 -6.21 7.78
CA PRO A 85 16.63 -6.48 9.20
C PRO A 85 15.52 -7.50 9.50
N PRO A 86 15.68 -8.33 10.54
CA PRO A 86 14.69 -9.34 10.91
C PRO A 86 13.35 -8.69 11.25
N ILE A 87 12.27 -9.22 10.69
CA ILE A 87 10.89 -8.83 11.04
C ILE A 87 10.59 -9.40 12.43
N THR A 88 10.37 -8.53 13.41
CA THR A 88 10.14 -8.93 14.81
C THR A 88 8.67 -9.20 15.13
N THR A 89 7.74 -8.69 14.32
CA THR A 89 6.30 -8.82 14.52
C THR A 89 5.56 -8.90 13.18
N THR A 90 4.47 -9.69 13.14
CA THR A 90 3.57 -9.75 11.98
C THR A 90 2.34 -8.90 12.30
N PRO A 91 2.13 -7.75 11.60
CA PRO A 91 0.99 -6.88 11.88
C PRO A 91 -0.31 -7.55 11.42
N SER A 92 -1.40 -7.23 12.10
CA SER A 92 -2.75 -7.49 11.59
C SER A 92 -3.08 -6.56 10.42
N LEU A 93 -4.14 -6.85 9.67
CA LEU A 93 -4.60 -5.93 8.63
C LEU A 93 -5.00 -4.56 9.20
N GLU A 94 -5.62 -4.56 10.38
CA GLU A 94 -6.03 -3.34 11.09
C GLU A 94 -4.81 -2.46 11.46
N ASP A 95 -3.72 -3.08 11.92
CA ASP A 95 -2.48 -2.36 12.22
C ASP A 95 -1.90 -1.68 10.97
N VAL A 96 -1.95 -2.37 9.83
CA VAL A 96 -1.45 -1.85 8.55
C VAL A 96 -2.31 -0.69 8.05
N LEU A 97 -3.64 -0.82 8.12
CA LEU A 97 -4.57 0.23 7.71
C LEU A 97 -4.49 1.45 8.63
N THR A 98 -4.37 1.24 9.94
CA THR A 98 -4.16 2.31 10.93
C THR A 98 -2.87 3.07 10.65
N ALA A 99 -1.77 2.35 10.41
CA ALA A 99 -0.50 3.00 10.04
C ALA A 99 -0.63 3.80 8.74
N TRP A 100 -1.36 3.28 7.76
CA TRP A 100 -1.61 4.00 6.51
C TRP A 100 -2.42 5.28 6.75
N ASP A 101 -3.44 5.26 7.60
CA ASP A 101 -4.22 6.45 7.96
C ASP A 101 -3.43 7.52 8.70
N GLU A 102 -2.42 7.11 9.47
CA GLU A 102 -1.52 8.06 10.13
C GLU A 102 -0.52 8.70 9.15
N ILE A 103 -0.07 7.94 8.13
CA ILE A 103 0.97 8.36 7.19
C ILE A 103 0.39 9.17 6.01
N HIS A 104 -0.81 8.82 5.56
CA HIS A 104 -1.38 9.38 4.34
C HIS A 104 -1.57 10.90 4.39
N PRO A 105 -2.17 11.50 5.44
CA PRO A 105 -2.37 12.95 5.49
C PRO A 105 -1.05 13.73 5.47
N ALA A 106 -0.03 13.23 6.16
CA ALA A 106 1.31 13.83 6.16
C ALA A 106 1.98 13.75 4.77
N THR A 107 1.72 12.65 4.05
CA THR A 107 2.19 12.45 2.68
C THR A 107 1.54 13.44 1.71
N ILE A 108 0.22 13.63 1.80
CA ILE A 108 -0.50 14.61 0.98
C ILE A 108 -0.02 16.03 1.28
N ALA A 109 0.11 16.41 2.56
CA ALA A 109 0.59 17.73 2.97
C ALA A 109 2.02 18.04 2.49
N LEU A 110 2.86 17.02 2.30
CA LEU A 110 4.20 17.19 1.74
C LEU A 110 4.17 17.45 0.22
N LEU A 111 3.26 16.79 -0.50
CA LEU A 111 3.10 16.99 -1.94
C LEU A 111 2.68 18.42 -2.29
N GLU A 112 1.83 19.04 -1.46
CA GLU A 112 1.43 20.45 -1.61
C GLU A 112 2.62 21.43 -1.54
N ARG A 113 3.73 21.01 -0.95
CA ARG A 113 4.97 21.79 -0.78
C ARG A 113 6.07 21.39 -1.76
N THR A 114 5.78 20.42 -2.63
CA THR A 114 6.71 19.89 -3.62
C THR A 114 6.47 20.59 -4.96
N GLU A 115 7.52 20.74 -5.77
CA GLU A 115 7.38 21.26 -7.14
C GLU A 115 6.31 20.48 -7.92
N ALA A 116 5.45 21.22 -8.63
CA ALA A 116 4.21 20.67 -9.19
C ALA A 116 4.44 19.49 -10.14
N ASP A 117 5.48 19.54 -10.98
CA ASP A 117 5.86 18.48 -11.90
C ASP A 117 6.32 17.20 -11.17
N VAL A 118 7.09 17.37 -10.09
CA VAL A 118 7.55 16.28 -9.23
C VAL A 118 6.37 15.66 -8.48
N ALA A 119 5.48 16.48 -7.91
CA ALA A 119 4.29 16.02 -7.21
C ALA A 119 3.34 15.25 -8.14
N GLN A 120 3.07 15.79 -9.33
CA GLN A 120 2.24 15.11 -10.33
C GLN A 120 2.84 13.75 -10.73
N ALA A 121 4.14 13.69 -11.08
CA ALA A 121 4.79 12.45 -11.47
C ALA A 121 4.82 11.40 -10.33
N ALA A 122 4.94 11.87 -9.08
CA ALA A 122 4.86 11.02 -7.90
C ALA A 122 3.47 10.41 -7.72
N LEU A 123 2.42 11.23 -7.81
CA LEU A 123 1.03 10.80 -7.73
C LEU A 123 0.66 9.82 -8.84
N GLU A 124 1.00 10.12 -10.10
CA GLU A 124 0.72 9.23 -11.24
C GLU A 124 1.38 7.85 -11.06
N ARG A 125 2.64 7.83 -10.59
CA ARG A 125 3.35 6.59 -10.30
C ARG A 125 2.68 5.81 -9.17
N ASN A 126 2.33 6.48 -8.07
CA ASN A 126 1.71 5.82 -6.92
C ASN A 126 0.32 5.27 -7.27
N LEU A 127 -0.50 6.07 -7.95
CA LEU A 127 -1.84 5.68 -8.37
C LEU A 127 -1.82 4.48 -9.32
N LYS A 128 -0.89 4.46 -10.29
CA LYS A 128 -0.67 3.30 -11.16
C LYS A 128 -0.30 2.05 -10.36
N HIS A 129 0.56 2.19 -9.35
CA HIS A 129 1.01 1.09 -8.50
C HIS A 129 -0.14 0.55 -7.62
N LEU A 130 -0.92 1.45 -7.01
CA LEU A 130 -2.11 1.14 -6.23
C LEU A 130 -3.10 0.31 -7.04
N ARG A 131 -3.49 0.81 -8.22
CA ARG A 131 -4.42 0.12 -9.13
C ARG A 131 -3.93 -1.26 -9.56
N ALA A 132 -2.62 -1.44 -9.73
CA ALA A 132 -2.05 -2.73 -10.11
C ALA A 132 -2.20 -3.77 -8.99
N HIS A 133 -1.89 -3.41 -7.75
CA HIS A 133 -2.04 -4.31 -6.60
C HIS A 133 -3.51 -4.49 -6.20
N LEU A 134 -4.34 -3.47 -6.32
CA LEU A 134 -5.78 -3.59 -6.07
C LEU A 134 -6.41 -4.68 -6.93
N LYS A 135 -6.10 -4.74 -8.24
CA LYS A 135 -6.55 -5.82 -9.13
C LYS A 135 -6.13 -7.22 -8.65
N VAL A 136 -4.94 -7.32 -8.06
CA VAL A 136 -4.45 -8.58 -7.47
C VAL A 136 -5.24 -8.92 -6.22
N ILE A 137 -5.45 -7.95 -5.33
CA ILE A 137 -6.22 -8.10 -4.09
C ILE A 137 -7.66 -8.51 -4.39
N GLU A 138 -8.33 -7.85 -5.33
CA GLU A 138 -9.69 -8.19 -5.76
C GLU A 138 -9.79 -9.63 -6.29
N ARG A 139 -8.78 -10.08 -7.05
CA ARG A 139 -8.73 -11.46 -7.54
C ARG A 139 -8.57 -12.45 -6.38
N LEU A 140 -7.72 -12.14 -5.41
CA LEU A 140 -7.52 -12.98 -4.23
C LEU A 140 -8.79 -13.02 -3.36
N ALA A 141 -9.46 -11.87 -3.18
CA ALA A 141 -10.71 -11.76 -2.44
C ALA A 141 -11.80 -12.66 -3.04
N ARG A 142 -12.05 -12.57 -4.36
CA ARG A 142 -13.03 -13.44 -5.04
C ARG A 142 -12.75 -14.93 -4.88
N ASN A 143 -11.47 -15.32 -4.88
CA ASN A 143 -11.09 -16.72 -4.71
C ASN A 143 -11.22 -17.21 -3.27
N ALA A 144 -11.27 -16.31 -2.29
CA ALA A 144 -11.46 -16.64 -0.88
C ALA A 144 -12.93 -16.89 -0.49
N GLU A 145 -13.87 -16.46 -1.34
CA GLU A 145 -15.31 -16.68 -1.18
C GLU A 145 -15.78 -18.02 -1.76
N SER A 146 -14.94 -18.70 -2.56
CA SER A 146 -15.24 -19.96 -3.26
C SER A 146 -14.88 -21.18 -2.43
#